data_AF-I4C0B3-F1
#
_entry.id   AF-I4C0B3-F1
#
_cell.length_a   1.000
_cell.length_b   1.000
_cell.length_c   1.000
_cell.angle_alpha   90.00
_cell.angle_beta   90.00
_cell.angle_gamma   90.00
#
_symmetry.space_group_name_H-M   'P 1'
#
loop_
_entity.id
_entity.type
_entity.pdbx_description
1 polymer ?
#
loop_
_entity_poly.entity_id
_entity_poly.type
_entity_poly.pdbx_seq_one_letter_code
_entity_poly.pdbx_strand_id
1 'polypeptide(L)'
;MAKYRVAQLTHEGENVILVPVDRSFGKRAQEHREQELAKLRAAAASTGLNGTVVIIWDSAGSVAAFGPDKWKNFAESLKWTSLRSKMNRDLECE
;
A
#
# COMPACT_ATOMS: atom_id res chain seq x y z
N MET A 1 13.24 -5.78 -12.92
CA MET A 1 12.46 -4.53 -12.87
C MET A 1 10.97 -4.84 -12.80
N ALA A 2 10.46 -5.02 -11.58
CA ALA A 2 9.03 -5.18 -11.35
C ALA A 2 8.42 -3.78 -11.13
N LYS A 3 7.45 -3.40 -11.97
CA LYS A 3 6.70 -2.14 -11.83
C LYS A 3 5.44 -2.41 -11.01
N TYR A 4 5.38 -1.86 -9.81
CA TYR A 4 4.20 -1.87 -8.95
C TYR A 4 3.49 -0.53 -9.10
N ARG A 5 2.25 -0.52 -9.60
CA ARG A 5 1.46 0.72 -9.51
C ARG A 5 1.04 0.96 -8.07
N VAL A 6 1.44 2.09 -7.51
CA VAL A 6 1.15 2.51 -6.16
C VAL A 6 0.37 3.82 -6.17
N ALA A 7 -0.40 4.06 -5.12
CA ALA A 7 -1.09 5.31 -4.89
C ALA A 7 -0.33 6.09 -3.80
N GLN A 8 0.44 7.10 -4.21
CA GLN A 8 1.05 8.03 -3.27
C GLN A 8 0.06 9.18 -3.01
N LEU A 9 -0.24 9.42 -1.74
CA LEU A 9 -1.09 10.52 -1.29
C LEU A 9 -0.37 11.32 -0.21
N THR A 10 -0.65 12.60 -0.13
CA THR A 10 -0.19 13.46 0.97
C THR A 10 -1.41 13.82 1.80
N HIS A 11 -1.40 13.48 3.09
CA HIS A 11 -2.49 13.76 4.02
C HIS A 11 -1.92 14.36 5.30
N GLU A 12 -2.47 15.49 5.76
CA GLU A 12 -1.97 16.24 6.93
C GLU A 12 -0.46 16.58 6.88
N GLY A 13 0.12 16.76 5.69
CA GLY A 13 1.55 17.02 5.52
C GLY A 13 2.45 15.78 5.60
N GLU A 14 1.87 14.60 5.83
CA GLU A 14 2.56 13.32 5.76
C GLU A 14 2.26 12.63 4.43
N ASN A 15 3.28 12.03 3.82
CA ASN A 15 3.12 11.22 2.64
C ASN A 15 2.77 9.78 3.03
N VAL A 16 1.79 9.19 2.36
CA VAL A 16 1.41 7.78 2.45
C VAL A 16 1.52 7.15 1.07
N ILE A 17 1.99 5.91 1.04
CA ILE A 17 2.17 5.13 -0.16
C ILE A 17 1.32 3.89 0.00
N LEU A 18 0.19 3.87 -0.70
CA LEU A 18 -0.74 2.76 -0.72
C LEU A 18 -0.33 1.80 -1.83
N VAL A 19 0.05 0.59 -1.46
CA VAL A 19 0.51 -0.45 -2.37
C VAL A 19 -0.61 -1.47 -2.57
N PRO A 20 -1.35 -1.43 -3.70
CA PRO A 20 -2.33 -2.45 -4.04
C PRO A 20 -1.64 -3.77 -4.32
N VAL A 21 -1.99 -4.78 -3.53
CA VAL A 21 -1.58 -6.17 -3.73
C VAL A 21 -2.80 -7.03 -4.04
N ASP A 22 -2.54 -8.24 -4.52
CA ASP A 22 -3.59 -9.19 -4.84
C ASP A 22 -4.37 -9.62 -3.58
N ARG A 23 -5.65 -9.96 -3.73
CA ARG A 23 -6.49 -10.46 -2.63
C ARG A 23 -5.91 -11.69 -1.94
N SER A 24 -5.14 -12.52 -2.65
CA SER A 24 -4.42 -13.66 -2.08
C SER A 24 -3.41 -13.26 -1.00
N PHE A 25 -2.92 -12.02 -1.01
CA PHE A 25 -2.02 -11.48 0.00
C PHE A 25 -2.68 -11.40 1.37
N GLY A 26 -3.95 -10.98 1.39
CA GLY A 26 -4.80 -11.01 2.58
C GLY A 26 -5.11 -12.39 3.13
N LYS A 27 -4.76 -13.46 2.41
CA LYS A 27 -4.85 -14.85 2.89
C LYS A 27 -3.52 -15.39 3.42
N ARG A 28 -2.41 -14.68 3.22
CA ARG A 28 -1.09 -15.09 3.74
C ARG A 28 -0.99 -14.89 5.24
N ALA A 29 -0.11 -15.65 5.90
CA ALA A 29 0.19 -15.49 7.32
C ALA A 29 0.65 -14.06 7.65
N GLN A 30 0.35 -13.59 8.86
CA GLN A 30 0.68 -12.24 9.32
C GLN A 30 2.18 -11.95 9.23
N GLU A 31 3.03 -12.90 9.65
CA GLU A 31 4.50 -12.81 9.54
C GLU A 31 4.96 -12.51 8.10
N HIS A 32 4.32 -13.14 7.12
CA HIS A 32 4.64 -12.94 5.71
C HIS A 32 4.24 -11.53 5.24
N ARG A 33 3.14 -10.99 5.74
CA ARG A 33 2.72 -9.60 5.43
C ARG A 33 3.67 -8.59 6.03
N GLU A 34 4.14 -8.83 7.25
CA GLU A 34 5.13 -7.98 7.92
C GLU A 34 6.48 -7.98 7.18
N GLN A 35 6.95 -9.15 6.75
CA GLN A 35 8.16 -9.26 5.94
C GLN A 35 8.04 -8.51 4.62
N GLU A 36 6.92 -8.65 3.92
CA GLU A 36 6.71 -7.96 2.66
C GLU A 36 6.53 -6.45 2.86
N LEU A 37 5.85 -6.02 3.94
CA LEU A 37 5.77 -4.61 4.33
C LEU A 37 7.16 -4.02 4.57
N ALA A 38 8.04 -4.75 5.28
CA ALA A 38 9.41 -4.33 5.51
C ALA A 38 10.19 -4.17 4.19
N LYS A 39 10.05 -5.13 3.26
CA LYS A 39 10.66 -5.05 1.93
C LYS A 39 10.14 -3.86 1.12
N LEU A 40 8.82 -3.64 1.09
CA LEU A 40 8.21 -2.53 0.39
C LEU A 40 8.60 -1.18 0.99
N ARG A 41 8.73 -1.09 2.32
CA ARG A 41 9.28 0.10 2.99
C ARG A 41 10.72 0.36 2.56
N ALA A 42 11.56 -0.67 2.50
CA ALA A 42 12.95 -0.53 2.06
C ALA A 42 13.04 -0.12 0.57
N ALA A 43 12.19 -0.69 -0.29
CA ALA A 43 12.11 -0.33 -1.70
C ALA A 43 11.63 1.12 -1.88
N ALA A 44 10.56 1.52 -1.18
CA ALA A 44 10.06 2.90 -1.20
C ALA A 44 11.15 3.90 -0.78
N ALA A 45 11.87 3.61 0.31
CA ALA A 45 13.00 4.43 0.75
C ALA A 45 14.11 4.51 -0.31
N SER A 46 14.42 3.40 -0.99
CA SER A 46 15.43 3.35 -2.05
C SER A 46 15.03 4.15 -3.30
N THR A 47 13.74 4.15 -3.64
CA THR A 47 13.18 4.95 -4.75
C THR A 47 12.96 6.43 -4.41
N GLY A 48 13.33 6.88 -3.20
CA GLY A 48 13.10 8.27 -2.75
C GLY A 48 11.62 8.60 -2.49
N LEU A 49 10.76 7.57 -2.39
CA LEU A 49 9.38 7.73 -1.96
C LEU A 49 9.37 7.92 -0.44
N ASN A 50 9.55 9.17 -0.02
CA ASN A 50 9.41 9.57 1.37
C ASN A 50 7.94 9.48 1.79
N GLY A 51 7.60 8.51 2.63
CA GLY A 51 6.26 8.33 3.16
C GLY A 51 6.05 7.02 3.92
N THR A 52 4.86 6.88 4.50
CA THR A 52 4.42 5.67 5.17
C THR A 52 3.89 4.67 4.16
N VAL A 53 4.51 3.50 4.05
CA VAL A 53 4.02 2.42 3.17
C VAL A 53 2.89 1.66 3.86
N VAL A 54 1.81 1.46 3.13
CA VAL A 54 0.61 0.76 3.57
C VAL A 54 0.18 -0.18 2.47
N ILE A 55 0.09 -1.47 2.79
CA ILE A 55 -0.34 -2.49 1.85
C ILE A 55 -1.86 -2.54 1.88
N ILE A 56 -2.49 -2.54 0.71
CA ILE A 56 -3.95 -2.61 0.58
C ILE A 56 -4.36 -3.71 -0.40
N TRP A 57 -5.48 -4.38 -0.16
CA TRP A 57 -6.00 -5.41 -1.07
C TRP A 57 -7.52 -5.44 -1.05
N ASP A 58 -8.11 -6.00 -2.11
CA ASP A 58 -9.53 -6.32 -2.12
C ASP A 58 -9.81 -7.47 -1.14
N SER A 59 -10.70 -7.24 -0.19
CA SER A 59 -11.20 -8.21 0.76
C SER A 59 -12.71 -8.34 0.58
N ALA A 60 -13.10 -9.15 -0.41
CA ALA A 60 -14.50 -9.50 -0.65
C ALA A 60 -15.43 -8.29 -0.88
N GLY A 61 -14.96 -7.26 -1.58
CA GLY A 61 -15.72 -6.03 -1.81
C GLY A 61 -15.45 -4.90 -0.82
N SER A 62 -14.67 -5.15 0.23
CA SER A 62 -14.11 -4.13 1.12
C SER A 62 -12.62 -3.96 0.89
N VAL A 63 -12.08 -2.78 1.16
CA VAL A 63 -10.63 -2.56 1.12
C VAL A 63 -10.07 -2.97 2.47
N ALA A 64 -9.15 -3.94 2.46
CA ALA A 64 -8.36 -4.24 3.64
C ALA A 64 -7.01 -3.54 3.53
N ALA A 65 -6.50 -3.09 4.67
CA ALA A 65 -5.23 -2.38 4.77
C ALA A 65 -4.34 -3.00 5.85
N PHE A 66 -3.02 -2.92 5.62
CA PHE A 66 -1.99 -3.37 6.53
C PHE A 66 -0.88 -2.32 6.62
N GLY A 67 -0.70 -1.80 7.82
CA GLY A 67 0.20 -0.69 8.10
C GLY A 67 -0.23 0.00 9.39
N PRO A 68 0.29 1.21 9.67
CA PRO A 68 -0.05 1.96 10.88
C PRO A 68 -1.54 2.30 10.93
N ASP A 69 -2.14 2.24 12.13
CA ASP A 69 -3.59 2.39 12.34
C ASP A 69 -4.17 3.67 11.71
N LYS A 70 -3.43 4.79 11.78
CA LYS A 70 -3.83 6.07 11.16
C LYS A 70 -4.20 5.91 9.68
N TRP A 71 -3.34 5.22 8.93
CA TRP A 71 -3.54 5.02 7.49
C TRP A 71 -4.40 3.82 7.16
N LYS A 72 -4.38 2.81 8.03
CA LYS A 72 -5.25 1.64 7.92
C LYS A 72 -6.71 2.09 7.89
N ASN A 73 -7.12 2.91 8.85
CA ASN A 73 -8.49 3.43 8.95
C ASN A 73 -8.86 4.33 7.75
N PHE A 74 -7.91 5.13 7.26
CA PHE A 74 -8.08 5.94 6.05
C PHE A 74 -8.30 5.06 4.80
N ALA A 75 -7.48 4.03 4.62
CA ALA A 75 -7.58 3.12 3.48
C ALA A 75 -8.85 2.26 3.53
N GLU A 76 -9.25 1.79 4.71
CA GLU A 76 -10.51 1.05 4.92
C GLU A 76 -11.75 1.95 4.70
N SER A 77 -11.64 3.26 4.94
CA SER A 77 -12.67 4.26 4.62
C SER A 77 -12.80 4.52 3.11
N LEU A 78 -11.75 4.24 2.33
CA LEU A 78 -11.78 4.38 0.87
C LEU A 78 -12.43 3.16 0.22
N LYS A 79 -13.12 3.39 -0.91
CA LYS A 79 -13.60 2.31 -1.78
C LYS A 79 -12.50 1.84 -2.73
N TRP A 80 -12.46 0.54 -3.04
CA TRP A 80 -11.49 -0.03 -3.99
C TRP A 80 -11.52 0.65 -5.36
N THR A 81 -12.72 1.07 -5.80
CA THR A 81 -12.91 1.84 -7.03
C THR A 81 -12.20 3.19 -7.00
N SER A 82 -12.25 3.90 -5.87
CA SER A 82 -11.54 5.17 -5.70
C SER A 82 -10.03 4.97 -5.65
N LEU A 83 -9.57 3.89 -5.01
CA LEU A 83 -8.15 3.52 -4.97
C LEU A 83 -7.58 3.26 -6.36
N ARG A 84 -8.31 2.53 -7.19
CA ARG A 84 -7.92 2.27 -8.58
C ARG A 84 -7.75 3.55 -9.40
N SER A 85 -8.55 4.59 -9.12
CA SER A 85 -8.39 5.92 -9.72
C SER A 85 -7.29 6.78 -9.08
N LYS A 86 -6.82 6.43 -7.87
CA LYS A 86 -5.75 7.12 -7.13
C LYS A 86 -4.35 6.55 -7.42
N MET A 87 -4.27 5.43 -8.13
CA MET A 87 -3.01 4.83 -8.60
C MET A 87 -2.35 5.78 -9.61
N ASN A 88 -1.47 6.64 -9.12
CA ASN A 88 -0.86 7.73 -9.90
C ASN A 88 0.67 7.64 -9.95
N ARG A 89 1.28 6.58 -9.38
CA ARG A 89 2.72 6.37 -9.37
C ARG A 89 3.06 4.93 -9.73
N ASP A 90 4.15 4.75 -10.47
CA ASP A 90 4.77 3.45 -10.69
C ASP A 90 6.00 3.34 -9.77
N LEU A 91 6.09 2.26 -9.03
CA LEU A 91 7.17 1.92 -8.11
C LEU A 91 8.00 0.82 -8.77
N GLU A 92 9.21 1.18 -9.17
CA GLU A 92 10.16 0.27 -9.79
C GLU A 92 10.97 -0.43 -8.69
N CYS A 93 10.76 -1.75 -8.52
CA CYS A 93 11.69 -2.59 -7.77
C CYS A 93 12.77 -3.13 -8.73
N GLU A 94 14.03 -2.80 -8.46
CA GLU A 94 15.19 -3.50 -9.03
C GLU A 94 15.49 -4.79 -8.28
#